data_AF-A0A5C6P0Q7-F1
#
_entry.id   AF-A0A5C6P0Q7-F1
#
_cell.length_a   1.000
_cell.length_b   1.000
_cell.length_c   1.000
_cell.angle_alpha   90.00
_cell.angle_beta   90.00
_cell.angle_gamma   90.00
#
_symmetry.space_group_name_H-M   'P 1'
#
loop_
_entity.id
_entity.type
_entity.pdbx_description
1 polymer ?
#
loop_
_entity_poly.entity_id
_entity_poly.type
_entity_poly.pdbx_seq_one_letter_code
_entity_poly.pdbx_strand_id
1 'polypeptide(L)'
;MNLAHNPSPLRRLERIEGIIQLHEEAGAAAAAETRRTAEANEWALAELSARPRTSGCEPERYEGNPESYDTCSLLFSLQPRTFATEAAKVAYTITHLTRRAWLWGTAEWERQSEACSTFSAFATELSKVFGQGNSRLASYFLGDHRT
;
A
#
# COMPACT_ATOMS: atom_id res chain seq x y z
N MET A 1 9.04 -33.53 43.34
CA MET A 1 10.12 -32.90 42.56
C MET A 1 9.91 -33.29 41.10
N ASN A 2 9.49 -32.35 40.25
CA ASN A 2 9.16 -32.64 38.85
C ASN A 2 10.46 -32.51 38.03
N LEU A 3 11.11 -33.64 37.73
CA LEU A 3 12.33 -33.67 36.93
C LEU A 3 11.95 -33.29 35.50
N ALA A 4 12.39 -32.10 35.07
CA ALA A 4 12.21 -31.62 33.71
C ALA A 4 12.65 -32.72 32.73
N HIS A 5 11.67 -33.27 32.02
CA HIS A 5 11.88 -34.26 30.98
C HIS A 5 12.66 -33.59 29.84
N ASN A 6 13.97 -33.77 29.83
CA ASN A 6 14.82 -33.29 28.75
C ASN A 6 14.61 -34.23 27.55
N PRO A 7 13.97 -33.76 26.46
CA PRO A 7 13.69 -34.62 25.32
C PRO A 7 14.99 -35.13 24.71
N SER A 8 14.97 -36.38 24.24
CA SER A 8 16.14 -36.99 23.60
C SER A 8 16.64 -36.15 22.41
N PRO A 9 17.94 -36.20 22.08
CA PRO A 9 18.50 -35.42 20.98
C PRO A 9 17.76 -35.61 19.65
N LEU A 10 17.28 -36.83 19.38
CA LEU A 10 16.48 -37.15 18.18
C LEU A 10 15.12 -36.45 18.17
N ARG A 11 14.43 -36.40 19.31
CA ARG A 11 13.15 -35.66 19.44
C ARG A 11 13.32 -34.16 19.23
N ARG A 12 14.50 -33.61 19.56
CA ARG A 12 14.82 -32.21 19.30
C ARG A 12 15.05 -31.94 17.81
N LEU A 13 15.70 -32.87 17.10
CA LEU A 13 15.92 -32.79 15.65
C LEU A 13 14.61 -32.87 14.87
N GLU A 14 13.77 -33.86 15.18
CA GLU A 14 12.43 -34.00 14.56
C GLU A 14 11.59 -32.71 14.74
N ARG A 15 11.68 -32.10 15.93
CA ARG A 15 10.97 -30.84 16.21
C ARG A 15 11.52 -29.67 15.39
N ILE A 16 12.83 -29.58 15.17
CA ILE A 16 13.44 -28.51 14.37
C ILE A 16 13.06 -28.68 12.90
N GLU A 17 13.10 -29.91 12.39
CA GLU A 17 12.70 -30.24 11.02
C GLU A 17 11.23 -29.86 10.76
N GLY A 18 10.34 -30.18 11.69
CA GLY A 18 8.93 -29.76 11.60
C GLY A 18 8.74 -28.24 11.65
N ILE A 19 9.58 -27.51 12.40
CA ILE A 19 9.54 -26.05 12.43
C ILE A 19 10.03 -25.45 11.11
N ILE A 20 11.07 -26.01 10.50
CA ILE A 20 11.60 -25.55 9.21
C ILE A 20 10.56 -25.77 8.11
N GLN A 21 9.99 -26.97 8.04
CA GLN A 21 8.94 -27.30 7.07
C GLN A 21 7.74 -26.33 7.18
N LEU A 22 7.29 -26.03 8.40
CA LEU A 22 6.21 -25.08 8.63
C LEU A 22 6.55 -23.66 8.14
N HIS A 23 7.80 -23.21 8.31
CA HIS A 23 8.22 -21.89 7.83
C HIS A 23 8.35 -21.85 6.31
N GLU A 24 8.80 -22.93 5.67
CA GLU A 24 8.84 -23.03 4.21
C GLU A 24 7.42 -22.98 3.63
N GLU A 25 6.49 -23.71 4.22
CA GLU A 25 5.07 -23.69 3.82
C GLU A 25 4.44 -22.32 4.06
N ALA A 26 4.69 -21.69 5.20
CA ALA A 26 4.21 -20.34 5.50
C ALA A 26 4.81 -19.30 4.54
N GLY A 27 6.09 -19.43 4.20
CA GLY A 27 6.77 -18.57 3.22
C GLY A 27 6.22 -18.74 1.81
N ALA A 28 5.98 -19.98 1.39
CA ALA A 28 5.34 -20.28 0.10
C ALA A 28 3.90 -19.76 0.03
N ALA A 29 3.13 -19.89 1.12
CA ALA A 29 1.77 -19.35 1.22
C ALA A 29 1.75 -17.82 1.14
N ALA A 30 2.67 -17.15 1.86
CA ALA A 30 2.81 -15.69 1.82
C ALA A 30 3.23 -15.18 0.43
N ALA A 31 4.16 -15.89 -0.23
CA ALA A 31 4.57 -15.57 -1.60
C ALA A 31 3.42 -15.77 -2.59
N ALA A 32 2.63 -16.84 -2.46
CA ALA A 32 1.45 -17.08 -3.28
C ALA A 32 0.38 -15.99 -3.10
N GLU A 33 0.15 -15.55 -1.86
CA GLU A 33 -0.80 -14.48 -1.56
C GLU A 33 -0.34 -13.13 -2.13
N THR A 34 0.97 -12.86 -2.07
CA THR A 34 1.57 -11.67 -2.68
C THR A 34 1.36 -11.68 -4.20
N ARG A 35 1.52 -12.84 -4.86
CA ARG A 35 1.28 -12.98 -6.31
C ARG A 35 -0.18 -12.76 -6.66
N ARG A 36 -1.13 -13.36 -5.92
CA ARG A 36 -2.57 -13.15 -6.16
C ARG A 36 -2.96 -11.68 -5.99
N THR A 37 -2.39 -11.01 -4.99
CA THR A 37 -2.64 -9.58 -4.76
C THR A 37 -2.07 -8.73 -5.88
N ALA A 38 -0.86 -9.05 -6.37
CA ALA A 38 -0.26 -8.38 -7.52
C ALA A 38 -1.11 -8.55 -8.79
N GLU A 39 -1.56 -9.78 -9.08
CA GLU A 39 -2.42 -10.10 -10.22
C GLU A 39 -3.79 -9.39 -10.11
N ALA A 40 -4.40 -9.37 -8.92
CA ALA A 40 -5.66 -8.66 -8.69
C ALA A 40 -5.50 -7.14 -8.88
N ASN A 41 -4.39 -6.56 -8.43
CA ASN A 41 -4.09 -5.16 -8.66
C ASN A 41 -3.86 -4.86 -10.14
N GLU A 42 -3.16 -5.74 -10.87
CA GLU A 42 -2.94 -5.60 -12.31
C GLU A 42 -4.25 -5.63 -13.09
N TRP A 43 -5.16 -6.54 -12.73
CA TRP A 43 -6.51 -6.59 -13.31
C TRP A 43 -7.33 -5.33 -13.02
N ALA A 44 -7.30 -4.85 -11.78
CA ALA A 44 -7.99 -3.61 -11.41
C ALA A 44 -7.44 -2.40 -12.18
N LEU A 45 -6.13 -2.33 -12.38
CA LEU A 45 -5.48 -1.28 -13.17
C LEU A 45 -5.82 -1.38 -14.66
N ALA A 46 -5.88 -2.59 -15.22
CA ALA A 46 -6.30 -2.82 -16.60
C ALA A 46 -7.75 -2.38 -16.84
N GLU A 47 -8.66 -2.71 -15.92
CA GLU A 47 -10.08 -2.32 -15.97
C GLU A 47 -10.24 -0.79 -15.91
N LEU A 48 -9.46 -0.12 -15.05
CA LEU A 48 -9.43 1.34 -14.98
C LEU A 48 -8.84 1.98 -16.25
N SER A 49 -7.87 1.33 -16.89
CA SER A 49 -7.28 1.80 -18.15
C SER A 49 -8.13 1.53 -19.38
N ALA A 50 -9.03 0.54 -19.34
CA ALA A 50 -9.95 0.20 -20.43
C ALA A 50 -11.16 1.14 -20.52
N ARG A 51 -11.41 1.95 -19.48
CA ARG A 51 -12.39 3.04 -19.54
C ARG A 51 -11.96 4.05 -20.61
N PRO A 52 -12.88 4.56 -21.45
CA PRO A 52 -12.53 5.55 -22.47
C PRO A 52 -11.97 6.78 -21.76
N ARG A 53 -10.66 6.98 -21.87
CA ARG A 53 -10.04 8.25 -21.51
C ARG A 53 -10.56 9.24 -22.53
N THR A 54 -11.43 10.16 -22.12
CA THR A 54 -11.84 11.28 -22.96
C THR A 54 -10.61 12.12 -23.24
N SER A 55 -9.90 11.78 -24.32
CA SER A 55 -8.90 12.62 -24.97
C SER A 55 -9.59 13.91 -25.35
N GLY A 56 -9.42 14.96 -24.55
CA GLY A 56 -10.09 16.23 -24.80
C GLY A 56 -9.76 17.36 -23.83
N CYS A 57 -9.18 17.10 -22.67
CA CYS A 57 -8.75 18.16 -21.78
C CYS A 57 -7.64 17.60 -20.89
N GLU A 58 -6.39 17.76 -21.31
CA GLU A 58 -5.24 17.52 -20.44
C GLU A 58 -5.36 18.52 -19.27
N PRO A 59 -5.68 18.07 -18.04
CA PRO A 59 -5.83 18.99 -16.94
C PRO A 59 -4.46 19.58 -16.62
N GLU A 60 -4.45 20.87 -16.37
CA GLU A 60 -3.28 21.67 -16.05
C GLU A 60 -2.40 21.00 -14.96
N ARG A 61 -1.08 21.10 -15.18
CA ARG A 61 0.02 20.33 -14.56
C ARG A 61 -0.09 20.17 -13.04
N TYR A 62 -0.04 18.92 -12.58
CA TYR A 62 0.09 18.57 -11.16
C TYR A 62 1.56 18.43 -10.72
N GLU A 63 2.12 19.46 -10.08
CA GLU A 63 3.49 19.47 -9.53
C GLU A 63 3.58 19.31 -8.00
N GLY A 64 2.47 19.01 -7.31
CA GLY A 64 2.46 18.78 -5.85
C GLY A 64 1.48 19.65 -5.04
N ASN A 65 0.34 20.05 -5.62
CA ASN A 65 -0.70 20.77 -4.87
C ASN A 65 -1.48 19.79 -3.96
N PRO A 66 -1.69 20.04 -2.66
CA PRO A 66 -2.47 19.14 -1.79
C PRO A 66 -3.93 18.91 -2.22
N GLU A 67 -4.52 19.82 -3.01
CA GLU A 67 -5.95 19.79 -3.38
C GLU A 67 -6.37 18.63 -4.33
N SER A 68 -5.44 17.87 -4.91
CA SER A 68 -5.80 16.88 -5.95
C SER A 68 -6.08 15.47 -5.41
N TYR A 69 -5.52 15.07 -4.25
CA TYR A 69 -5.78 13.76 -3.67
C TYR A 69 -7.05 13.71 -2.82
N ASP A 70 -7.64 14.86 -2.47
CA ASP A 70 -8.94 14.92 -1.78
C ASP A 70 -10.04 14.23 -2.58
N THR A 71 -9.90 14.20 -3.92
CA THR A 71 -10.77 13.45 -4.82
C THR A 71 -10.67 11.93 -4.65
N CYS A 72 -9.50 11.40 -4.26
CA CYS A 72 -9.30 9.97 -4.02
C CYS A 72 -10.11 9.50 -2.81
N SER A 73 -10.09 10.28 -1.71
CA SER A 73 -10.86 9.97 -0.50
C SER A 73 -12.37 9.86 -0.77
N LEU A 74 -12.90 10.75 -1.61
CA LEU A 74 -14.30 10.71 -2.04
C LEU A 74 -14.59 9.46 -2.90
N LEU A 75 -13.71 9.14 -3.84
CA LEU A 75 -13.88 7.97 -4.71
C LEU A 75 -13.85 6.65 -3.93
N PHE A 76 -12.95 6.52 -2.96
CA PHE A 76 -12.87 5.35 -2.10
C PHE A 76 -14.15 5.16 -1.28
N SER A 77 -14.75 6.26 -0.84
CA SER A 77 -16.04 6.25 -0.13
C SER A 77 -17.20 5.84 -1.04
N LEU A 78 -17.17 6.26 -2.32
CA LEU A 78 -18.18 5.88 -3.32
C LEU A 78 -18.04 4.44 -3.82
N GLN A 79 -16.82 3.87 -3.78
CA GLN A 79 -16.52 2.55 -4.34
C GLN A 79 -15.74 1.64 -3.37
N PRO A 80 -16.28 1.35 -2.17
CA PRO A 80 -15.56 0.62 -1.13
C PRO A 80 -15.21 -0.82 -1.52
N ARG A 81 -15.96 -1.42 -2.47
CA ARG A 81 -15.67 -2.77 -3.00
C ARG A 81 -14.46 -2.77 -3.92
N THR A 82 -14.29 -1.73 -4.73
CA THR A 82 -13.15 -1.57 -5.65
C THR A 82 -11.87 -1.23 -4.88
N PHE A 83 -12.00 -0.40 -3.84
CA PHE A 83 -10.90 0.04 -2.99
C PHE A 83 -10.94 -0.63 -1.61
N ALA A 84 -11.11 -1.95 -1.62
CA ALA A 84 -11.25 -2.75 -0.41
C ALA A 84 -9.94 -2.86 0.40
N THR A 85 -8.80 -2.68 -0.26
CA THR A 85 -7.46 -2.76 0.37
C THR A 85 -6.77 -1.41 0.34
N GLU A 86 -5.92 -1.18 1.34
CA GLU A 86 -5.07 0.02 1.38
C GLU A 86 -4.10 0.06 0.20
N ALA A 87 -3.59 -1.11 -0.22
CA ALA A 87 -2.75 -1.24 -1.41
C ALA A 87 -3.46 -0.76 -2.69
N ALA A 88 -4.74 -1.12 -2.89
CA ALA A 88 -5.51 -0.66 -4.05
C ALA A 88 -5.72 0.86 -4.05
N LYS A 89 -5.92 1.45 -2.87
CA LYS A 89 -6.02 2.92 -2.70
C LYS A 89 -4.72 3.60 -3.06
N VAL A 90 -3.59 3.14 -2.53
CA VAL A 90 -2.26 3.70 -2.82
C VAL A 90 -1.90 3.55 -4.30
N ALA A 91 -2.10 2.36 -4.88
CA ALA A 91 -1.85 2.13 -6.31
C ALA A 91 -2.68 3.09 -7.18
N TYR A 92 -3.97 3.25 -6.85
CA TYR A 92 -4.83 4.19 -7.55
C TYR A 92 -4.35 5.63 -7.43
N THR A 93 -3.98 6.08 -6.23
CA THR A 93 -3.40 7.41 -6.03
C THR A 93 -2.15 7.61 -6.87
N ILE A 94 -1.25 6.63 -6.93
CA ILE A 94 -0.05 6.67 -7.79
C ILE A 94 -0.43 6.89 -9.25
N THR A 95 -1.46 6.20 -9.78
CA THR A 95 -1.90 6.41 -11.18
C THR A 95 -2.43 7.82 -11.47
N HIS A 96 -2.81 8.57 -10.44
CA HIS A 96 -3.27 9.96 -10.54
C HIS A 96 -2.15 10.98 -10.34
N LEU A 97 -0.95 10.55 -9.91
CA LEU A 97 0.23 11.40 -9.86
C LEU A 97 0.78 11.62 -11.27
N THR A 98 1.52 12.70 -11.47
CA THR A 98 2.22 12.97 -12.73
C THR A 98 3.69 13.29 -12.49
N ARG A 99 4.51 13.09 -13.52
CA ARG A 99 5.93 13.49 -13.56
C ARG A 99 6.75 12.99 -12.36
N ARG A 100 7.39 13.89 -11.61
CA ARG A 100 8.29 13.59 -10.49
C ARG A 100 7.56 12.93 -9.33
N ALA A 101 6.31 13.32 -9.07
CA ALA A 101 5.48 12.69 -8.04
C ALA A 101 5.11 11.25 -8.44
N TRP A 102 4.81 11.03 -9.72
CA TRP A 102 4.57 9.68 -10.24
C TRP A 102 5.80 8.80 -10.12
N LEU A 103 6.96 9.27 -10.61
CA LEU A 103 8.24 8.54 -10.53
C LEU A 103 8.65 8.21 -9.09
N TRP A 104 8.43 9.15 -8.16
CA TRP A 104 8.67 8.90 -6.74
C TRP A 104 7.67 7.87 -6.19
N GLY A 105 6.38 8.03 -6.48
CA GLY A 105 5.32 7.13 -6.00
C GLY A 105 5.50 5.70 -6.50
N THR A 106 5.89 5.50 -7.76
CA THR A 106 6.19 4.17 -8.30
C THR A 106 7.46 3.57 -7.68
N ALA A 107 8.51 4.38 -7.46
CA ALA A 107 9.73 3.90 -6.80
C ALA A 107 9.49 3.49 -5.33
N GLU A 108 8.67 4.24 -4.58
CA GLU A 108 8.27 3.89 -3.21
C GLU A 108 7.43 2.61 -3.18
N TRP A 109 6.54 2.45 -4.17
CA TRP A 109 5.71 1.25 -4.33
C TRP A 109 6.55 0.01 -4.66
N GLU A 110 7.47 0.11 -5.61
CA GLU A 110 8.37 -0.98 -5.99
C GLU A 110 9.29 -1.41 -4.84
N ARG A 111 9.74 -0.46 -4.02
CA ARG A 111 10.53 -0.75 -2.82
C ARG A 111 9.70 -1.35 -1.68
N GLN A 112 8.37 -1.42 -1.82
CA GLN A 112 7.44 -1.74 -0.74
C GLN A 112 7.71 -0.91 0.52
N SER A 113 7.91 0.40 0.30
CA SER A 113 8.19 1.34 1.38
C SER A 113 7.06 1.33 2.41
N GLU A 114 7.39 1.59 3.67
CA GLU A 114 6.41 1.75 4.75
C GLU A 114 5.39 2.86 4.42
N ALA A 115 5.80 3.86 3.64
CA ALA A 115 4.92 4.90 3.10
C ALA A 115 3.75 4.31 2.28
N CYS A 116 3.92 3.19 1.58
CA CYS A 116 2.89 2.57 0.75
C CYS A 116 2.01 1.57 1.52
N SER A 117 2.19 1.42 2.84
CA SER A 117 1.40 0.49 3.67
C SER A 117 -0.07 0.90 3.80
N THR A 118 -0.33 2.20 3.87
CA THR A 118 -1.67 2.78 4.01
C THR A 118 -1.80 4.02 3.13
N PHE A 119 -3.02 4.32 2.72
CA PHE A 119 -3.28 5.55 1.96
C PHE A 119 -2.85 6.81 2.75
N SER A 120 -3.11 6.83 4.05
CA SER A 120 -2.77 7.96 4.93
C SER A 120 -1.24 8.16 5.05
N ALA A 121 -0.49 7.07 5.23
CA ALA A 121 0.97 7.14 5.27
C ALA A 121 1.54 7.65 3.94
N PHE A 122 1.00 7.15 2.82
CA PHE A 122 1.44 7.55 1.49
C PHE A 122 1.16 9.03 1.22
N ALA A 123 -0.05 9.50 1.52
CA ALA A 123 -0.44 10.90 1.36
C ALA A 123 0.40 11.84 2.24
N THR A 124 0.73 11.40 3.46
CA THR A 124 1.60 12.15 4.38
C THR A 124 3.01 12.29 3.82
N GLU A 125 3.63 11.19 3.37
CA GLU A 125 4.97 11.23 2.78
C GLU A 125 5.00 11.99 1.45
N LEU A 126 4.00 11.81 0.59
CA LEU A 126 3.84 12.57 -0.63
C LEU A 126 3.79 14.07 -0.33
N SER A 127 3.04 14.48 0.69
CA SER A 127 2.95 15.87 1.14
C SER A 127 4.26 16.38 1.76
N LYS A 128 5.03 15.54 2.45
CA LYS A 128 6.36 15.94 2.97
C LYS A 128 7.37 16.16 1.83
N VAL A 129 7.37 15.28 0.84
CA VAL A 129 8.34 15.31 -0.27
C VAL A 129 8.02 16.43 -1.26
N PHE A 130 6.74 16.69 -1.52
CA PHE A 130 6.30 17.64 -2.56
C PHE A 130 5.54 18.87 -2.04
N GLY A 131 5.06 18.86 -0.80
CA GLY A 131 4.22 19.93 -0.22
C GLY A 131 4.98 21.13 0.35
N GLN A 132 6.22 21.39 -0.08
CA GLN A 132 6.95 22.61 0.27
C GLN A 132 6.31 23.81 -0.46
N GLY A 133 5.19 24.27 0.08
CA GLY A 133 4.41 25.40 -0.41
C GLY A 133 3.19 25.78 0.45
N ASN A 134 2.61 24.88 1.26
CA ASN A 134 1.46 25.20 2.11
C ASN A 134 1.61 24.66 3.54
N SER A 135 2.39 25.37 4.36
CA SER A 135 2.52 25.18 5.81
C SER A 135 1.25 25.56 6.61
N ARG A 136 0.05 25.29 6.09
CA ARG A 136 -1.23 25.66 6.72
C ARG A 136 -2.37 24.63 6.62
N LEU A 137 -2.24 23.54 5.87
CA LEU A 137 -3.33 22.54 5.72
C LEU A 137 -3.07 21.19 6.40
N ALA A 138 -1.87 20.96 6.93
CA ALA A 138 -1.57 19.78 7.76
C ALA A 138 -2.40 19.72 9.06
N SER A 139 -3.06 20.82 9.44
CA SER A 139 -3.93 20.91 10.62
C SER A 139 -5.35 20.38 10.39
N TYR A 140 -5.78 20.09 9.16
CA TYR A 140 -7.14 19.61 8.88
C TYR A 140 -7.25 18.09 8.70
N PHE A 141 -6.13 17.40 8.43
CA PHE A 141 -6.12 15.95 8.19
C PHE A 141 -5.66 15.09 9.39
N LEU A 142 -4.94 15.67 10.36
CA LEU A 142 -4.79 15.07 11.68
C LEU A 142 -5.96 15.53 12.55
N GLY A 143 -7.12 14.91 12.34
CA GLY A 143 -8.21 14.95 13.31
C GLY A 143 -7.69 14.41 14.63
N ASP A 144 -7.34 15.33 15.52
CA ASP A 144 -7.01 15.09 16.92
C ASP A 144 -8.27 14.56 17.61
N HIS A 145 -8.47 13.25 17.55
CA HIS A 145 -9.42 12.54 18.41
C HIS A 145 -8.74 12.22 19.73
N ARG A 146 -8.69 13.21 20.62
CA ARG A 146 -8.55 12.96 22.06
C ARG A 146 -9.38 13.96 22.87
N THR A 147 -10.49 13.44 23.38
CA THR A 147 -11.30 13.84 24.55
C THR A 147 -11.39 15.31 24.92
#